data_AF-A0A1B7XL79-F1
#
_entry.id   AF-A0A1B7XL79-F1
#
_cell.length_a   1.000
_cell.length_b   1.000
_cell.length_c   1.000
_cell.angle_alpha   90.00
_cell.angle_beta   90.00
_cell.angle_gamma   90.00
#
_symmetry.space_group_name_H-M   'P 1'
#
loop_
_entity.id
_entity.type
_entity.pdbx_description
1 polymer ?
#
loop_
_entity_poly.entity_id
_entity_poly.type
_entity_poly.pdbx_seq_one_letter_code
_entity_poly.pdbx_strand_id
1 'polypeptide(L)'
;MFDTLSDRLNSVFEKFSGQKTLNEENVQVGLREVRLALLEADVNFKVVKEFIARVGEKCLGQDVLKGVNPAQQVIKIVHDELVDLLGGDTTELDLTGTKPTVIMMVGLQGSGKTTSSAKLANLLRKQNKKPFLVPADIYRPAAIDQLHTLAKQLGIPAYQSTPDMNPVDIANAALAEAKEQDCDVVLIDTAGRLHIDEQLMEELSNIKRDVAPQEILFVADAMTGQDAVTVAESFNEQLEISGVVLTKMDGDARGGAALSIKSVTGKSVKFVGMGEKLSEMEVFHPDRIAGRILGMGDVLTLVEKAQAEVSEEEAEEMARKMQKAEFDFEDFRTQMRRMKKLGSLDSILKMIPGMGALKNKLGDLNVPDSELNRIEAIINSMTNQERRNPQLINQSRKERIAKGCGLKLKDVNDLIKSFTQMRQMMKQMMGGGKGKKGKFPKLPGMGGLGGGEMPDMNALGGMGGMPGMGGLPGMGGLPGMGGLPGMGMDDSSGPSKKELQKKRDARKKEKKKKKQGRKKK
;
A
#
# COMPACT_ATOMS: atom_id res chain seq x y z
N MET A 1 -5.34 -0.93 13.21
CA MET A 1 -4.50 -2.16 13.22
C MET A 1 -3.07 -1.85 12.78
N PHE A 2 -2.86 -1.51 11.51
CA PHE A 2 -1.51 -1.21 11.03
C PHE A 2 -1.03 0.21 11.36
N ASP A 3 -1.90 1.09 11.86
CA ASP A 3 -1.63 2.51 12.04
C ASP A 3 -0.41 2.78 12.93
N THR A 4 -0.21 2.00 14.00
CA THR A 4 0.98 2.08 14.87
C THR A 4 2.27 1.67 14.16
N LEU A 5 2.21 0.67 13.28
CA LEU A 5 3.34 0.26 12.44
C LEU A 5 3.59 1.31 11.35
N SER A 6 2.53 1.85 10.75
CA SER A 6 2.57 2.91 9.76
C SER A 6 3.20 4.19 10.30
N ASP A 7 2.79 4.67 11.47
CA ASP A 7 3.32 5.88 12.11
C ASP A 7 4.82 5.76 12.39
N ARG A 8 5.25 4.58 12.85
CA ARG A 8 6.66 4.29 13.11
C ARG A 8 7.46 4.27 11.81
N LEU A 9 7.00 3.52 10.81
CA LEU A 9 7.68 3.45 9.51
C LEU A 9 7.75 4.82 8.84
N ASN A 10 6.68 5.63 8.93
CA ASN A 10 6.67 7.01 8.48
C ASN A 10 7.74 7.87 9.17
N SER A 11 7.86 7.78 10.50
CA SER A 11 8.91 8.49 11.25
C SER A 11 10.33 8.10 10.82
N VAL A 12 10.53 6.85 10.41
CA VAL A 12 11.81 6.37 9.88
C VAL A 12 12.07 6.97 8.49
N PHE A 13 11.05 7.02 7.63
CA PHE A 13 11.17 7.55 6.28
C PHE A 13 11.36 9.07 6.25
N GLU A 14 10.80 9.81 7.21
CA GLU A 14 11.07 11.25 7.36
C GLU A 14 12.56 11.52 7.60
N LYS A 15 13.24 10.69 8.41
CA LYS A 15 14.69 10.79 8.64
C LYS A 15 15.50 10.55 7.36
N PHE A 16 15.02 9.68 6.46
CA PHE A 16 15.65 9.44 5.15
C PHE A 16 15.45 10.59 4.16
N SER A 17 14.33 11.32 4.23
CA SER A 17 13.97 12.36 3.26
C SER A 17 14.96 13.55 3.20
N GLY A 18 15.73 13.77 4.26
CA GLY A 18 16.72 14.85 4.35
C GLY A 18 18.07 14.55 3.68
N GLN A 19 18.28 13.32 3.18
CA GLN A 19 19.60 12.88 2.70
C GLN A 19 19.68 12.82 1.16
N LYS A 20 20.79 13.36 0.61
CA LYS A 20 21.00 13.48 -0.84
C LYS A 20 21.48 12.20 -1.53
N THR A 21 22.03 11.24 -0.77
CA THR A 21 22.59 9.98 -1.29
C THR A 21 22.41 8.86 -0.29
N LEU A 22 22.04 7.66 -0.77
CA LEU A 22 22.08 6.45 0.05
C LEU A 22 23.53 6.00 0.17
N ASN A 23 24.05 6.00 1.39
CA ASN A 23 25.28 5.30 1.74
C ASN A 23 24.92 4.13 2.66
N GLU A 24 25.87 3.21 2.82
CA GLU A 24 25.65 1.99 3.60
C GLU A 24 25.27 2.27 5.06
N GLU A 25 25.88 3.29 5.67
CA GLU A 25 25.63 3.69 7.05
C GLU A 25 24.17 4.18 7.27
N ASN A 26 23.67 5.03 6.38
CA ASN A 26 22.33 5.58 6.45
C ASN A 26 21.26 4.49 6.23
N VAL A 27 21.52 3.56 5.31
CA VAL A 27 20.64 2.40 5.08
C VAL A 27 20.57 1.52 6.33
N GLN A 28 21.70 1.22 6.95
CA GLN A 28 21.75 0.39 8.17
C GLN A 28 21.00 1.03 9.34
N VAL A 29 21.12 2.35 9.54
CA VAL A 29 20.40 3.07 10.59
C VAL A 29 18.89 2.95 10.41
N GLY A 30 18.36 3.17 9.20
CA GLY A 30 16.92 3.07 9.00
C GLY A 30 16.40 1.63 9.00
N LEU A 31 17.17 0.66 8.50
CA LEU A 31 16.80 -0.76 8.61
C LEU A 31 16.72 -1.22 10.06
N ARG A 32 17.56 -0.67 10.96
CA ARG A 32 17.46 -0.93 12.40
C ARG A 32 16.13 -0.46 12.97
N GLU A 33 15.64 0.70 12.55
CA GLU A 33 14.36 1.23 13.02
C GLU A 33 13.17 0.45 12.44
N VAL A 34 13.22 0.07 11.16
CA VAL A 34 12.23 -0.83 10.53
C VAL A 34 12.18 -2.16 11.29
N ARG A 35 13.34 -2.71 11.65
CA ARG A 35 13.44 -3.93 12.47
C ARG A 35 12.74 -3.78 13.82
N LEU A 36 12.98 -2.69 14.53
CA LEU A 36 12.35 -2.43 15.83
C LEU A 36 10.83 -2.31 15.68
N ALA A 37 10.36 -1.56 14.68
CA ALA A 37 8.93 -1.41 14.40
C ALA A 37 8.23 -2.75 14.12
N LEU A 38 8.85 -3.64 13.33
CA LEU A 38 8.31 -4.96 13.04
C LEU A 38 8.29 -5.87 14.27
N LEU A 39 9.34 -5.84 15.11
CA LEU A 39 9.39 -6.64 16.33
C LEU A 39 8.34 -6.19 17.36
N GLU A 40 8.15 -4.87 17.51
CA GLU A 40 7.12 -4.31 18.39
C GLU A 40 5.70 -4.61 17.89
N ALA A 41 5.55 -4.80 16.58
CA ALA A 41 4.33 -5.30 15.95
C ALA A 41 4.11 -6.83 16.13
N ASP A 42 4.87 -7.47 17.02
CA ASP A 42 4.85 -8.91 17.30
C ASP A 42 5.12 -9.79 16.06
N VAL A 43 5.89 -9.30 15.09
CA VAL A 43 6.38 -10.10 13.95
C VAL A 43 7.48 -11.04 14.42
N ASN A 44 7.53 -12.25 13.86
CA ASN A 44 8.49 -13.28 14.27
C ASN A 44 9.93 -12.83 14.02
N PHE A 45 10.79 -13.01 15.02
CA PHE A 45 12.18 -12.55 14.98
C PHE A 45 12.97 -13.11 13.78
N LYS A 46 12.75 -14.39 13.43
CA LYS A 46 13.42 -15.01 12.27
C LYS A 46 12.96 -14.33 10.98
N VAL A 47 11.65 -14.10 10.86
CA VAL A 47 11.04 -13.41 9.72
C VAL A 47 11.54 -11.98 9.58
N VAL A 48 11.61 -11.21 10.68
CA VAL A 48 12.17 -9.85 10.66
C VAL A 48 13.63 -9.87 10.24
N LYS A 49 14.44 -10.80 10.78
CA LYS A 49 15.87 -10.90 10.44
C LYS A 49 16.08 -11.16 8.95
N GLU A 50 15.33 -12.10 8.38
CA GLU A 50 15.39 -12.43 6.95
C GLU A 50 14.89 -11.28 6.07
N PHE A 51 13.78 -10.65 6.45
CA PHE A 51 13.24 -9.48 5.76
C PHE A 51 14.27 -8.35 5.67
N ILE A 52 14.88 -7.97 6.80
CA ILE A 52 15.87 -6.88 6.84
C ILE A 52 17.12 -7.22 6.01
N ALA A 53 17.55 -8.49 6.00
CA ALA A 53 18.67 -8.93 5.16
C ALA A 53 18.38 -8.74 3.66
N ARG A 54 17.18 -9.16 3.20
CA ARG A 54 16.76 -9.00 1.80
C ARG A 54 16.62 -7.54 1.39
N VAL A 55 15.99 -6.72 2.23
CA VAL A 55 15.86 -5.27 2.00
C VAL A 55 17.24 -4.62 1.93
N GLY A 56 18.16 -4.96 2.84
CA GLY A 56 19.52 -4.44 2.85
C GLY A 56 20.30 -4.77 1.58
N GLU A 57 20.23 -6.02 1.11
CA GLU A 57 20.86 -6.43 -0.15
C GLU A 57 20.30 -5.65 -1.34
N LYS A 58 18.98 -5.50 -1.44
CA LYS A 58 18.32 -4.74 -2.52
C LYS A 58 18.66 -3.25 -2.49
N CYS A 59 18.75 -2.65 -1.31
CA CYS A 59 19.12 -1.24 -1.14
C CYS A 59 20.57 -0.95 -1.56
N LEU A 60 21.50 -1.90 -1.34
CA LEU A 60 22.91 -1.77 -1.73
C LEU A 60 23.18 -2.20 -3.17
N GLY A 61 22.38 -3.12 -3.72
CA GLY A 61 22.56 -3.72 -5.04
C GLY A 61 21.88 -3.01 -6.20
N GLN A 62 20.88 -2.14 -5.95
CA GLN A 62 20.26 -1.33 -7.00
C GLN A 62 21.06 -0.04 -7.22
N ASP A 63 21.61 0.13 -8.43
CA ASP A 63 22.06 1.44 -8.91
C ASP A 63 20.91 2.44 -8.70
N VAL A 64 21.09 3.43 -7.81
CA VAL A 64 20.10 4.48 -7.54
C VAL A 64 19.63 5.04 -8.87
N LEU A 65 18.35 4.85 -9.18
CA LEU A 65 17.79 5.34 -10.44
C LEU A 65 17.99 6.84 -10.48
N LYS A 66 18.78 7.33 -11.44
CA LYS A 66 19.08 8.76 -11.58
C LYS A 66 17.77 9.54 -11.71
N GLY A 67 17.46 10.38 -10.73
CA GLY A 67 16.29 11.27 -10.73
C GLY A 67 15.18 10.90 -9.73
N VAL A 68 15.26 9.76 -9.05
CA VAL A 68 14.30 9.38 -7.98
C VAL A 68 14.89 9.74 -6.61
N ASN A 69 14.06 10.24 -5.70
CA ASN A 69 14.48 10.53 -4.32
C ASN A 69 14.93 9.22 -3.64
N PRO A 70 16.16 9.15 -3.08
CA PRO A 70 16.65 7.93 -2.48
C PRO A 70 15.76 7.39 -1.33
N ALA A 71 15.07 8.26 -0.58
CA ALA A 71 14.10 7.84 0.43
C ALA A 71 12.90 7.10 -0.18
N GLN A 72 12.38 7.57 -1.33
CA GLN A 72 11.29 6.91 -2.04
C GLN A 72 11.70 5.55 -2.60
N GLN A 73 12.98 5.40 -2.98
CA GLN A 73 13.50 4.12 -3.44
C GLN A 73 13.56 3.08 -2.31
N VAL A 74 14.04 3.47 -1.12
CA VAL A 74 14.04 2.58 0.06
C VAL A 74 12.63 2.16 0.43
N ILE A 75 11.70 3.11 0.46
CA ILE A 75 10.27 2.83 0.72
C ILE A 75 9.73 1.82 -0.27
N LYS A 76 10.00 2.00 -1.57
CA LYS A 76 9.54 1.07 -2.60
C LYS A 76 10.11 -0.34 -2.37
N ILE A 77 11.41 -0.45 -2.05
CA ILE A 77 12.03 -1.74 -1.76
C ILE A 77 11.39 -2.40 -0.54
N VAL A 78 11.14 -1.64 0.53
CA VAL A 78 10.45 -2.13 1.73
C VAL A 78 9.03 -2.56 1.41
N HIS A 79 8.29 -1.79 0.61
CA HIS A 79 6.95 -2.16 0.14
C HIS A 79 6.96 -3.47 -0.63
N ASP A 80 7.79 -3.57 -1.66
CA ASP A 80 7.83 -4.74 -2.54
C ASP A 80 8.20 -6.00 -1.71
N GLU A 81 9.13 -5.87 -0.76
CA GLU A 81 9.46 -6.95 0.17
C GLU A 81 8.35 -7.28 1.16
N LEU A 82 7.54 -6.30 1.59
CA LEU A 82 6.37 -6.55 2.43
C LEU A 82 5.28 -7.29 1.66
N VAL A 83 5.07 -6.95 0.38
CA VAL A 83 4.14 -7.66 -0.50
C VAL A 83 4.59 -9.11 -0.68
N ASP A 84 5.86 -9.33 -1.00
CA ASP A 84 6.44 -10.67 -1.12
C ASP A 84 6.28 -11.47 0.19
N LEU A 85 6.52 -10.83 1.34
CA LEU A 85 6.40 -11.44 2.66
C LEU A 85 4.94 -11.81 3.01
N LEU A 86 3.97 -10.99 2.60
CA LEU A 86 2.54 -11.24 2.79
C LEU A 86 1.95 -12.28 1.81
N GLY A 87 2.75 -12.74 0.83
CA GLY A 87 2.40 -13.83 -0.07
C GLY A 87 2.35 -13.47 -1.55
N GLY A 88 2.78 -12.27 -1.92
CA GLY A 88 2.86 -11.82 -3.31
C GLY A 88 1.47 -11.53 -3.87
N ASP A 89 0.99 -12.41 -4.74
CA ASP A 89 -0.29 -12.25 -5.41
C ASP A 89 -1.48 -12.69 -4.56
N THR A 90 -2.64 -12.09 -4.80
CA THR A 90 -3.91 -12.53 -4.21
C THR A 90 -4.19 -13.98 -4.55
N THR A 91 -4.39 -14.81 -3.53
CA THR A 91 -4.69 -16.24 -3.68
C THR A 91 -6.18 -16.48 -3.47
N GLU A 92 -6.87 -17.00 -4.49
CA GLU A 92 -8.30 -17.35 -4.41
C GLU A 92 -8.53 -18.76 -3.82
N LEU A 93 -9.79 -19.10 -3.58
CA LEU A 93 -10.18 -20.48 -3.27
C LEU A 93 -10.15 -21.35 -4.51
N ASP A 94 -9.58 -22.53 -4.37
CA ASP A 94 -9.72 -23.60 -5.35
C ASP A 94 -11.09 -24.25 -5.19
N LEU A 95 -12.03 -23.82 -6.03
CA LEU A 95 -13.37 -24.38 -6.16
C LEU A 95 -13.51 -25.21 -7.45
N THR A 96 -12.39 -25.69 -7.99
CA THR A 96 -12.38 -26.49 -9.21
C THR A 96 -12.62 -27.97 -8.91
N GLY A 97 -12.91 -28.76 -9.95
CA GLY A 97 -13.06 -30.20 -9.83
C GLY A 97 -14.46 -30.66 -9.41
N THR A 98 -14.51 -31.71 -8.58
CA THR A 98 -15.73 -32.44 -8.24
C THR A 98 -16.59 -31.64 -7.26
N LYS A 99 -17.90 -31.59 -7.53
CA LYS A 99 -18.88 -30.95 -6.65
C LYS A 99 -19.57 -31.97 -5.73
N PRO A 100 -19.97 -31.57 -4.50
CA PRO A 100 -19.65 -30.28 -3.88
C PRO A 100 -18.16 -30.21 -3.48
N THR A 101 -17.57 -29.03 -3.63
CA THR A 101 -16.21 -28.77 -3.13
C THR A 101 -16.23 -28.72 -1.60
N VAL A 102 -15.36 -29.48 -0.95
CA VAL A 102 -15.30 -29.52 0.53
C VAL A 102 -14.22 -28.58 1.04
N ILE A 103 -14.61 -27.68 1.95
CA ILE A 103 -13.74 -26.75 2.67
C ILE A 103 -13.78 -27.11 4.15
N MET A 104 -12.64 -27.46 4.73
CA MET A 104 -12.51 -27.77 6.16
C MET A 104 -11.91 -26.58 6.92
N MET A 105 -12.60 -26.11 7.96
CA MET A 105 -12.21 -24.95 8.76
C MET A 105 -11.55 -25.43 10.05
N VAL A 106 -10.26 -25.19 10.22
CA VAL A 106 -9.47 -25.67 11.38
C VAL A 106 -8.80 -24.52 12.12
N GLY A 107 -8.35 -24.76 13.36
CA GLY A 107 -7.63 -23.77 14.16
C GLY A 107 -8.02 -23.77 15.63
N LEU A 108 -7.37 -22.89 16.41
CA LEU A 108 -7.52 -22.84 17.86
C LEU A 108 -8.93 -22.51 18.33
N GLN A 109 -9.22 -22.85 19.57
CA GLN A 109 -10.44 -22.40 20.24
C GLN A 109 -10.48 -20.86 20.28
N GLY A 110 -11.64 -20.27 19.97
CA GLY A 110 -11.82 -18.82 20.02
C GLY A 110 -11.21 -18.03 18.85
N SER A 111 -10.58 -18.69 17.87
CA SER A 111 -10.03 -18.01 16.67
C SER A 111 -11.10 -17.52 15.70
N GLY A 112 -12.36 -17.89 15.90
CA GLY A 112 -13.49 -17.44 15.09
C GLY A 112 -13.87 -18.37 13.94
N LYS A 113 -13.60 -19.69 14.03
CA LYS A 113 -13.96 -20.71 13.02
C LYS A 113 -15.43 -20.66 12.62
N THR A 114 -16.36 -20.88 13.56
CA THR A 114 -17.81 -20.91 13.31
C THR A 114 -18.32 -19.65 12.62
N THR A 115 -17.88 -18.48 13.09
CA THR A 115 -18.25 -17.20 12.47
C THR A 115 -17.62 -17.04 11.08
N SER A 116 -16.37 -17.49 10.90
CA SER A 116 -15.68 -17.45 9.60
C SER A 116 -16.33 -18.39 8.58
N SER A 117 -16.77 -19.57 9.00
CA SER A 117 -17.54 -20.52 8.19
C SER A 117 -18.83 -19.86 7.65
N ALA A 118 -19.59 -19.21 8.53
CA ALA A 118 -20.82 -18.51 8.13
C ALA A 118 -20.55 -17.29 7.22
N LYS A 119 -19.51 -16.51 7.51
CA LYS A 119 -19.08 -15.37 6.67
C LYS A 119 -18.62 -15.82 5.29
N LEU A 120 -17.83 -16.88 5.22
CA LEU A 120 -17.36 -17.44 3.96
C LEU A 120 -18.51 -18.01 3.14
N ALA A 121 -19.44 -18.72 3.77
CA ALA A 121 -20.66 -19.18 3.14
C ALA A 121 -21.50 -18.01 2.57
N ASN A 122 -21.63 -16.92 3.32
CA ASN A 122 -22.30 -15.70 2.84
C ASN A 122 -21.58 -15.08 1.62
N LEU A 123 -20.25 -15.03 1.63
CA LEU A 123 -19.46 -14.54 0.51
C LEU A 123 -19.64 -15.40 -0.74
N LEU A 124 -19.57 -16.73 -0.59
CA LEU A 124 -19.78 -17.70 -1.68
C LEU A 124 -21.20 -17.62 -2.24
N ARG A 125 -22.22 -17.45 -1.38
CA ARG A 125 -23.61 -17.23 -1.78
C ARG A 125 -23.75 -15.97 -2.66
N LYS A 126 -23.08 -14.88 -2.30
CA LYS A 126 -23.06 -13.65 -3.12
C LYS A 126 -22.35 -13.84 -4.47
N GLN A 127 -21.49 -14.84 -4.58
CA GLN A 127 -20.83 -15.26 -5.82
C GLN A 127 -21.63 -16.33 -6.58
N ASN A 128 -22.94 -16.46 -6.31
CA ASN A 128 -23.85 -17.43 -6.92
C ASN A 128 -23.46 -18.91 -6.71
N LYS A 129 -22.78 -19.23 -5.62
CA LYS A 129 -22.59 -20.62 -5.17
C LYS A 129 -23.70 -21.01 -4.19
N LYS A 130 -23.97 -22.31 -4.10
CA LYS A 130 -24.84 -22.90 -3.07
C LYS A 130 -24.01 -23.52 -1.94
N PRO A 131 -23.69 -22.77 -0.88
CA PRO A 131 -22.98 -23.31 0.27
C PRO A 131 -23.88 -24.19 1.14
N PHE A 132 -23.27 -25.14 1.83
CA PHE A 132 -23.89 -26.01 2.84
C PHE A 132 -22.99 -26.03 4.08
N LEU A 133 -23.55 -25.70 5.25
CA LEU A 133 -22.79 -25.58 6.50
C LEU A 133 -22.85 -26.88 7.31
N VAL A 134 -21.72 -27.33 7.86
CA VAL A 134 -21.63 -28.57 8.63
C VAL A 134 -21.08 -28.26 10.02
N PRO A 135 -21.91 -28.28 11.08
CA PRO A 135 -21.45 -28.10 12.45
C PRO A 135 -20.81 -29.38 12.95
N ALA A 136 -19.47 -29.47 12.91
CA ALA A 136 -18.71 -30.64 13.37
C ALA A 136 -18.01 -30.42 14.73
N ASP A 137 -18.15 -29.24 15.36
CA ASP A 137 -17.72 -28.99 16.75
C ASP A 137 -18.74 -29.57 17.77
N ILE A 138 -18.71 -30.89 17.94
CA ILE A 138 -19.59 -31.61 18.88
C ILE A 138 -19.28 -31.33 20.35
N TYR A 139 -18.06 -30.88 20.66
CA TYR A 139 -17.61 -30.65 22.02
C TYR A 139 -18.19 -29.36 22.61
N ARG A 140 -18.71 -28.47 21.76
CA ARG A 140 -19.36 -27.23 22.17
C ARG A 140 -20.79 -27.23 21.61
N PRO A 141 -21.78 -27.75 22.35
CA PRO A 141 -23.18 -27.77 21.88
C PRO A 141 -23.70 -26.41 21.39
N ALA A 142 -23.29 -25.33 22.08
CA ALA A 142 -23.63 -23.97 21.66
C ALA A 142 -23.03 -23.55 20.30
N ALA A 143 -21.94 -24.17 19.84
CA ALA A 143 -21.37 -23.91 18.52
C ALA A 143 -22.24 -24.51 17.40
N ILE A 144 -22.82 -25.69 17.63
CA ILE A 144 -23.81 -26.30 16.73
C ILE A 144 -25.02 -25.36 16.59
N ASP A 145 -25.61 -24.96 17.71
CA ASP A 145 -26.77 -24.04 17.74
C ASP A 145 -26.44 -22.67 17.12
N GLN A 146 -25.23 -22.17 17.39
CA GLN A 146 -24.73 -20.92 16.81
C GLN A 146 -24.68 -21.04 15.29
N LEU A 147 -24.03 -22.07 14.74
CA LEU A 147 -23.91 -22.22 13.29
C LEU A 147 -25.27 -22.38 12.62
N HIS A 148 -26.20 -23.14 13.22
CA HIS A 148 -27.57 -23.24 12.74
C HIS A 148 -28.31 -21.90 12.75
N THR A 149 -28.12 -21.09 13.79
CA THR A 149 -28.72 -19.75 13.87
C THR A 149 -28.18 -18.85 12.76
N LEU A 150 -26.87 -18.86 12.54
CA LEU A 150 -26.23 -18.10 11.45
C LEU A 150 -26.69 -18.59 10.07
N ALA A 151 -26.80 -19.91 9.88
CA ALA A 151 -27.30 -20.53 8.66
C ALA A 151 -28.73 -20.09 8.35
N LYS A 152 -29.63 -20.12 9.34
CA LYS A 152 -31.02 -19.65 9.23
C LYS A 152 -31.08 -18.15 8.88
N GLN A 153 -30.28 -17.31 9.53
CA GLN A 153 -30.21 -15.88 9.21
C GLN A 153 -29.76 -15.62 7.76
N LEU A 154 -28.89 -16.47 7.23
CA LEU A 154 -28.40 -16.40 5.86
C LEU A 154 -29.27 -17.20 4.86
N GLY A 155 -30.30 -17.92 5.30
CA GLY A 155 -31.04 -18.83 4.42
C GLY A 155 -30.15 -19.86 3.72
N ILE A 156 -29.10 -20.32 4.40
CA ILE A 156 -28.14 -21.33 3.92
C ILE A 156 -28.48 -22.65 4.63
N PRO A 157 -28.55 -23.79 3.91
CA PRO A 157 -28.79 -25.09 4.54
C PRO A 157 -27.62 -25.50 5.45
N ALA A 158 -27.94 -26.20 6.53
CA ALA A 158 -26.96 -26.72 7.47
C ALA A 158 -27.32 -28.13 7.94
N TYR A 159 -26.33 -29.01 8.01
CA TYR A 159 -26.49 -30.38 8.48
C TYR A 159 -26.95 -30.43 9.93
N GLN A 160 -27.91 -31.31 10.24
CA GLN A 160 -28.47 -31.49 11.59
C GLN A 160 -27.58 -32.43 12.42
N SER A 161 -26.45 -31.94 12.92
CA SER A 161 -25.60 -32.70 13.84
C SER A 161 -26.07 -32.60 15.28
N THR A 162 -25.73 -33.60 16.09
CA THR A 162 -25.97 -33.61 17.53
C THR A 162 -24.67 -33.88 18.30
N PRO A 163 -24.56 -33.47 19.59
CA PRO A 163 -23.33 -33.60 20.37
C PRO A 163 -22.85 -35.04 20.61
N ASP A 164 -23.72 -36.03 20.43
CA ASP A 164 -23.46 -37.46 20.63
C ASP A 164 -22.94 -38.19 19.39
N MET A 165 -22.93 -37.52 18.23
CA MET A 165 -22.42 -38.08 16.98
C MET A 165 -20.89 -37.98 16.87
N ASN A 166 -20.28 -38.83 16.05
CA ASN A 166 -18.86 -38.72 15.71
C ASN A 166 -18.63 -37.64 14.62
N PRO A 167 -17.60 -36.77 14.70
CA PRO A 167 -17.35 -35.72 13.71
C PRO A 167 -17.04 -36.25 12.30
N VAL A 168 -16.42 -37.42 12.21
CA VAL A 168 -16.13 -38.09 10.93
C VAL A 168 -17.43 -38.58 10.27
N ASP A 169 -18.34 -39.15 11.05
CA ASP A 169 -19.66 -39.58 10.56
C ASP A 169 -20.51 -38.39 10.13
N ILE A 170 -20.48 -37.30 10.90
CA ILE A 170 -21.12 -36.02 10.54
C ILE A 170 -20.60 -35.52 9.18
N ALA A 171 -19.28 -35.49 8.99
CA ALA A 171 -18.68 -34.99 7.76
C ALA A 171 -19.09 -35.82 6.53
N ASN A 172 -19.09 -37.15 6.66
CA ASN A 172 -19.48 -38.06 5.58
C ASN A 172 -20.98 -37.96 5.24
N ALA A 173 -21.84 -37.97 6.26
CA ALA A 173 -23.29 -37.88 6.08
C ALA A 173 -23.69 -36.51 5.49
N ALA A 174 -23.08 -35.42 5.97
CA ALA A 174 -23.29 -34.08 5.45
C ALA A 174 -22.87 -33.94 3.98
N LEU A 175 -21.78 -34.61 3.57
CA LEU A 175 -21.33 -34.61 2.18
C LEU A 175 -22.34 -35.33 1.26
N ALA A 176 -22.93 -36.42 1.72
CA ALA A 176 -23.98 -37.13 0.99
C ALA A 176 -25.26 -36.30 0.86
N GLU A 177 -25.70 -35.67 1.95
CA GLU A 177 -26.89 -34.81 1.97
C GLU A 177 -26.70 -33.55 1.09
N ALA A 178 -25.51 -32.93 1.14
CA ALA A 178 -25.19 -31.78 0.30
C ALA A 178 -25.22 -32.12 -1.21
N LYS A 179 -24.84 -33.36 -1.58
CA LYS A 179 -24.97 -33.86 -2.95
C LYS A 179 -26.43 -34.03 -3.37
N GLU A 180 -27.27 -34.57 -2.49
CA GLU A 180 -28.71 -34.72 -2.74
C GLU A 180 -29.42 -33.37 -2.90
N GLN A 181 -28.96 -32.34 -2.18
CA GLN A 181 -29.51 -30.98 -2.25
C GLN A 181 -28.89 -30.10 -3.36
N ASP A 182 -28.09 -30.68 -4.27
CA ASP A 182 -27.40 -29.96 -5.35
C ASP A 182 -26.59 -28.73 -4.85
N CYS A 183 -25.91 -28.88 -3.72
CA CYS A 183 -25.02 -27.84 -3.19
C CYS A 183 -23.69 -27.82 -3.94
N ASP A 184 -23.08 -26.64 -4.06
CA ASP A 184 -21.81 -26.45 -4.75
C ASP A 184 -20.60 -26.59 -3.82
N VAL A 185 -20.76 -26.18 -2.55
CA VAL A 185 -19.66 -26.06 -1.58
C VAL A 185 -20.14 -26.52 -0.21
N VAL A 186 -19.36 -27.38 0.44
CA VAL A 186 -19.59 -27.83 1.82
C VAL A 186 -18.53 -27.19 2.71
N LEU A 187 -18.94 -26.52 3.78
CA LEU A 187 -18.05 -25.91 4.77
C LEU A 187 -18.17 -26.65 6.10
N ILE A 188 -17.11 -27.33 6.50
CA ILE A 188 -17.03 -28.10 7.74
C ILE A 188 -16.42 -27.22 8.83
N ASP A 189 -17.21 -26.87 9.84
CA ASP A 189 -16.77 -26.15 11.03
C ASP A 189 -16.33 -27.15 12.10
N THR A 190 -15.02 -27.34 12.25
CA THR A 190 -14.48 -28.33 13.19
C THR A 190 -14.31 -27.76 14.59
N ALA A 191 -14.13 -28.65 15.56
CA ALA A 191 -13.71 -28.26 16.90
C ALA A 191 -12.34 -27.55 16.89
N GLY A 192 -12.08 -26.78 17.95
CA GLY A 192 -10.74 -26.31 18.26
C GLY A 192 -10.40 -26.49 19.73
N ARG A 193 -9.10 -26.49 20.02
CA ARG A 193 -8.55 -26.59 21.38
C ARG A 193 -7.61 -25.42 21.66
N LEU A 194 -7.31 -25.19 22.94
CA LEU A 194 -6.36 -24.17 23.40
C LEU A 194 -4.91 -24.55 23.09
N HIS A 195 -4.61 -25.84 23.17
CA HIS A 195 -3.33 -26.42 22.78
C HIS A 195 -3.57 -27.49 21.73
N ILE A 196 -2.55 -27.73 20.91
CA ILE A 196 -2.57 -28.83 19.95
C ILE A 196 -2.60 -30.12 20.77
N ASP A 197 -3.69 -30.85 20.64
CA ASP A 197 -3.94 -32.13 21.29
C ASP A 197 -3.87 -33.22 20.22
N GLU A 198 -3.11 -34.28 20.48
CA GLU A 198 -2.95 -35.41 19.55
C GLU A 198 -4.31 -36.02 19.18
N GLN A 199 -5.24 -36.11 20.14
CA GLN A 199 -6.57 -36.66 19.89
C GLN A 199 -7.38 -35.79 18.92
N LEU A 200 -7.33 -34.46 19.07
CA LEU A 200 -7.99 -33.55 18.13
C LEU A 200 -7.37 -33.66 16.75
N MET A 201 -6.04 -33.70 16.66
CA MET A 201 -5.37 -33.75 15.37
C MET A 201 -5.60 -35.07 14.64
N GLU A 202 -5.70 -36.19 15.36
CA GLU A 202 -6.09 -37.47 14.81
C GLU A 202 -7.53 -37.43 14.27
N GLU A 203 -8.46 -36.83 15.02
CA GLU A 203 -9.85 -36.61 14.56
C GLU A 203 -9.89 -35.78 13.27
N LEU A 204 -9.17 -34.65 13.22
CA LEU A 204 -9.09 -33.81 12.02
C LEU A 204 -8.44 -34.54 10.83
N SER A 205 -7.44 -35.38 11.10
CA SER A 205 -6.78 -36.20 10.08
C SER A 205 -7.72 -37.28 9.53
N ASN A 206 -8.54 -37.89 10.39
CA ASN A 206 -9.57 -38.83 9.98
C ASN A 206 -10.65 -38.15 9.12
N ILE A 207 -11.09 -36.94 9.48
CA ILE A 207 -12.00 -36.15 8.61
C ILE A 207 -11.31 -35.88 7.26
N LYS A 208 -10.06 -35.37 7.26
CA LYS A 208 -9.30 -35.09 6.02
C LYS A 208 -9.23 -36.33 5.12
N ARG A 209 -8.95 -37.51 5.68
CA ARG A 209 -8.84 -38.76 4.92
C ARG A 209 -10.16 -39.17 4.29
N ASP A 210 -11.25 -39.06 5.03
CA ASP A 210 -12.52 -39.65 4.62
C ASP A 210 -13.31 -38.74 3.66
N VAL A 211 -13.28 -37.42 3.87
CA VAL A 211 -14.00 -36.46 3.00
C VAL A 211 -13.11 -35.73 1.98
N ALA A 212 -11.80 -35.94 2.02
CA ALA A 212 -10.81 -35.40 1.07
C ALA A 212 -11.04 -33.90 0.72
N PRO A 213 -10.93 -32.99 1.71
CA PRO A 213 -11.20 -31.57 1.50
C PRO A 213 -10.28 -30.96 0.45
N GLN A 214 -10.86 -30.21 -0.49
CA GLN A 214 -10.11 -29.46 -1.50
C GLN A 214 -9.33 -28.31 -0.86
N GLU A 215 -9.94 -27.70 0.16
CA GLU A 215 -9.35 -26.59 0.92
C GLU A 215 -9.41 -26.91 2.41
N ILE A 216 -8.30 -26.71 3.10
CA ILE A 216 -8.19 -26.74 4.56
C ILE A 216 -7.73 -25.36 5.00
N LEU A 217 -8.66 -24.58 5.54
CA LEU A 217 -8.40 -23.20 5.92
C LEU A 217 -8.10 -23.12 7.42
N PHE A 218 -6.89 -22.68 7.75
CA PHE A 218 -6.50 -22.40 9.13
C PHE A 218 -7.01 -21.01 9.54
N VAL A 219 -7.88 -20.97 10.53
CA VAL A 219 -8.44 -19.74 11.09
C VAL A 219 -7.64 -19.32 12.30
N ALA A 220 -6.99 -18.17 12.20
CA ALA A 220 -6.21 -17.56 13.28
C ALA A 220 -6.75 -16.18 13.63
N ASP A 221 -6.61 -15.82 14.90
CA ASP A 221 -6.91 -14.47 15.38
C ASP A 221 -5.68 -13.59 15.11
N ALA A 222 -5.88 -12.44 14.46
CA ALA A 222 -4.79 -11.54 14.13
C ALA A 222 -4.12 -10.91 15.37
N MET A 223 -4.76 -10.96 16.54
CA MET A 223 -4.19 -10.57 17.83
C MET A 223 -3.18 -11.57 18.37
N THR A 224 -3.28 -12.86 17.99
CA THR A 224 -2.34 -13.88 18.46
C THR A 224 -1.08 -13.79 17.61
N GLY A 225 -0.04 -13.11 18.12
CA GLY A 225 1.21 -12.84 17.41
C GLY A 225 2.03 -14.10 17.14
N GLN A 226 3.04 -14.36 17.97
CA GLN A 226 3.96 -15.50 17.78
C GLN A 226 3.28 -16.87 17.95
N ASP A 227 2.32 -16.99 18.87
CA ASP A 227 1.68 -18.27 19.16
C ASP A 227 0.89 -18.79 17.96
N ALA A 228 0.28 -17.91 17.16
CA ALA A 228 -0.39 -18.31 15.94
C ALA A 228 0.57 -18.96 14.93
N VAL A 229 1.85 -18.57 14.94
CA VAL A 229 2.86 -19.10 14.01
C VAL A 229 3.21 -20.53 14.36
N THR A 230 3.53 -20.79 15.63
CA THR A 230 3.85 -22.15 16.11
C THR A 230 2.68 -23.10 15.89
N VAL A 231 1.46 -22.61 16.12
CA VAL A 231 0.27 -23.43 15.92
C VAL A 231 0.01 -23.66 14.43
N ALA A 232 0.12 -22.62 13.59
CA ALA A 232 -0.04 -22.77 12.15
C ALA A 232 0.96 -23.77 11.56
N GLU A 233 2.20 -23.79 12.04
CA GLU A 233 3.24 -24.74 11.64
C GLU A 233 2.80 -26.18 11.93
N SER A 234 2.38 -26.48 13.16
CA SER A 234 1.95 -27.83 13.54
C SER A 234 0.67 -28.29 12.79
N PHE A 235 -0.31 -27.41 12.59
CA PHE A 235 -1.49 -27.73 11.77
C PHE A 235 -1.09 -27.98 10.31
N ASN A 236 -0.14 -27.22 9.77
CA ASN A 236 0.34 -27.40 8.41
C ASN A 236 1.13 -28.70 8.23
N GLU A 237 1.97 -29.10 9.20
CA GLU A 237 2.71 -30.35 9.15
C GLU A 237 1.80 -31.58 9.12
N GLN A 238 0.69 -31.56 9.86
CA GLN A 238 -0.19 -32.72 9.98
C GLN A 238 -1.33 -32.74 8.96
N LEU A 239 -1.92 -31.57 8.66
CA LEU A 239 -3.09 -31.47 7.79
C LEU A 239 -2.77 -30.86 6.42
N GLU A 240 -1.57 -30.32 6.19
CA GLU A 240 -1.18 -29.63 4.95
C GLU A 240 -2.21 -28.54 4.56
N ILE A 241 -2.40 -27.56 5.44
CA ILE A 241 -3.37 -26.49 5.23
C ILE A 241 -3.17 -25.82 3.86
N SER A 242 -4.25 -25.42 3.21
CA SER A 242 -4.21 -24.82 1.86
C SER A 242 -4.18 -23.29 1.90
N GLY A 243 -4.66 -22.69 2.99
CA GLY A 243 -4.68 -21.25 3.17
C GLY A 243 -5.05 -20.83 4.59
N VAL A 244 -4.96 -19.53 4.83
CA VAL A 244 -5.18 -18.94 6.15
C VAL A 244 -6.32 -17.92 6.09
N VAL A 245 -7.12 -17.89 7.14
CA VAL A 245 -8.13 -16.86 7.40
C VAL A 245 -7.73 -16.12 8.68
N LEU A 246 -7.54 -14.80 8.59
CA LEU A 246 -7.25 -13.98 9.77
C LEU A 246 -8.51 -13.28 10.26
N THR A 247 -8.85 -13.45 11.52
CA THR A 247 -9.99 -12.77 12.14
C THR A 247 -9.55 -11.55 12.95
N LYS A 248 -10.52 -10.69 13.31
CA LYS A 248 -10.31 -9.50 14.14
C LYS A 248 -9.27 -8.52 13.59
N MET A 249 -9.19 -8.41 12.26
CA MET A 249 -8.26 -7.48 11.58
C MET A 249 -8.66 -6.00 11.75
N ASP A 250 -9.88 -5.74 12.22
CA ASP A 250 -10.41 -4.42 12.59
C ASP A 250 -9.98 -3.95 13.98
N GLY A 251 -9.50 -4.87 14.83
CA GLY A 251 -9.05 -4.54 16.18
C GLY A 251 -7.68 -3.83 16.23
N ASP A 252 -7.23 -3.54 17.45
CA ASP A 252 -5.87 -3.06 17.75
C ASP A 252 -4.81 -4.17 17.68
N ALA A 253 -5.04 -5.14 16.79
CA ALA A 253 -4.08 -6.19 16.50
C ALA A 253 -2.85 -5.58 15.82
N ARG A 254 -1.68 -6.17 15.99
CA ARG A 254 -0.42 -5.57 15.51
C ARG A 254 0.00 -6.02 14.10
N GLY A 255 -0.74 -6.95 13.48
CA GLY A 255 -0.50 -7.38 12.11
C GLY A 255 0.63 -8.39 11.93
N GLY A 256 1.42 -8.65 12.98
CA GLY A 256 2.57 -9.54 12.92
C GLY A 256 2.24 -11.00 12.60
N ALA A 257 1.04 -11.47 12.96
CA ALA A 257 0.57 -12.82 12.65
C ALA A 257 0.50 -13.06 11.13
N ALA A 258 -0.02 -12.08 10.37
CA ALA A 258 -0.16 -12.18 8.91
C ALA A 258 1.19 -12.34 8.21
N LEU A 259 2.18 -11.52 8.62
CA LEU A 259 3.53 -11.53 8.09
C LEU A 259 4.28 -12.82 8.44
N SER A 260 4.00 -13.37 9.62
CA SER A 260 4.77 -14.49 10.15
C SER A 260 4.25 -15.85 9.68
N ILE A 261 2.93 -16.04 9.59
CA ILE A 261 2.34 -17.34 9.21
C ILE A 261 2.75 -17.74 7.79
N LYS A 262 2.72 -16.81 6.83
CA LYS A 262 3.12 -17.09 5.44
C LYS A 262 4.58 -17.52 5.36
N SER A 263 5.47 -16.83 6.06
CA SER A 263 6.91 -17.10 6.02
C SER A 263 7.27 -18.46 6.61
N VAL A 264 6.50 -18.95 7.59
CA VAL A 264 6.78 -20.23 8.26
C VAL A 264 6.05 -21.39 7.58
N THR A 265 4.76 -21.25 7.30
CA THR A 265 3.96 -22.35 6.70
C THR A 265 4.08 -22.43 5.18
N GLY A 266 4.51 -21.34 4.53
CA GLY A 266 4.45 -21.19 3.08
C GLY A 266 3.05 -20.94 2.53
N LYS A 267 2.00 -20.92 3.38
CA LYS A 267 0.59 -20.84 2.96
C LYS A 267 0.07 -19.40 2.98
N SER A 268 -0.63 -19.02 1.93
CA SER A 268 -1.14 -17.65 1.75
C SER A 268 -2.36 -17.38 2.62
N VAL A 269 -2.45 -16.15 3.13
CA VAL A 269 -3.70 -15.63 3.69
C VAL A 269 -4.66 -15.40 2.53
N LYS A 270 -5.84 -16.02 2.57
CA LYS A 270 -6.87 -15.92 1.53
C LYS A 270 -7.96 -14.91 1.90
N PHE A 271 -8.31 -14.84 3.19
CA PHE A 271 -9.39 -13.98 3.68
C PHE A 271 -9.05 -13.29 4.99
N VAL A 272 -9.68 -12.15 5.20
CA VAL A 272 -9.63 -11.37 6.45
C VAL A 272 -11.04 -11.04 6.95
N GLY A 273 -11.26 -11.23 8.25
CA GLY A 273 -12.46 -10.79 8.95
C GLY A 273 -12.25 -9.38 9.52
N MET A 274 -13.08 -8.43 9.07
CA MET A 274 -12.98 -7.00 9.40
C MET A 274 -14.02 -6.53 10.43
N GLY A 275 -14.53 -7.44 11.25
CA GLY A 275 -15.53 -7.12 12.28
C GLY A 275 -16.37 -8.32 12.67
N GLU A 276 -17.49 -8.09 13.35
CA GLU A 276 -18.37 -9.16 13.85
C GLU A 276 -19.50 -9.51 12.88
N LYS A 277 -19.93 -8.59 12.01
CA LYS A 277 -21.09 -8.80 11.14
C LYS A 277 -20.79 -9.85 10.08
N LEU A 278 -21.81 -10.60 9.67
CA LEU A 278 -21.71 -11.65 8.64
C LEU A 278 -21.29 -11.15 7.25
N SER A 279 -21.34 -9.84 7.02
CA SER A 279 -20.84 -9.20 5.78
C SER A 279 -19.37 -8.78 5.84
N GLU A 280 -18.76 -8.76 7.02
CA GLU A 280 -17.41 -8.22 7.27
C GLU A 280 -16.35 -9.32 7.12
N MET A 281 -16.24 -9.84 5.89
CA MET A 281 -15.16 -10.71 5.44
C MET A 281 -14.75 -10.29 4.02
N GLU A 282 -13.45 -10.12 3.80
CA GLU A 282 -12.89 -9.65 2.55
C GLU A 282 -11.79 -10.60 2.07
N VAL A 283 -11.54 -10.58 0.75
CA VAL A 283 -10.39 -11.25 0.14
C VAL A 283 -9.11 -10.54 0.58
N PHE A 284 -8.08 -11.32 0.90
CA PHE A 284 -6.79 -10.76 1.29
C PHE A 284 -6.00 -10.30 0.07
N HIS A 285 -5.63 -9.01 0.08
CA HIS A 285 -4.85 -8.37 -0.98
C HIS A 285 -3.50 -7.91 -0.41
N PRO A 286 -2.41 -8.68 -0.60
CA PRO A 286 -1.11 -8.40 0.00
C PRO A 286 -0.57 -6.99 -0.32
N ASP A 287 -0.76 -6.55 -1.56
CA ASP A 287 -0.44 -5.21 -2.07
C ASP A 287 -1.13 -4.10 -1.27
N ARG A 288 -2.45 -4.21 -1.08
CA ARG A 288 -3.23 -3.21 -0.34
C ARG A 288 -2.86 -3.19 1.13
N ILE A 289 -2.55 -4.35 1.71
CA ILE A 289 -2.17 -4.47 3.11
C ILE A 289 -0.76 -3.90 3.33
N ALA A 290 0.20 -4.19 2.46
CA ALA A 290 1.53 -3.57 2.50
C ALA A 290 1.45 -2.03 2.35
N GLY A 291 0.62 -1.54 1.42
CA GLY A 291 0.35 -0.11 1.27
C GLY A 291 -0.23 0.53 2.53
N ARG A 292 -1.17 -0.15 3.21
CA ARG A 292 -1.72 0.30 4.51
C ARG A 292 -0.67 0.28 5.62
N ILE A 293 0.16 -0.77 5.70
CA ILE A 293 1.28 -0.91 6.65
C ILE A 293 2.27 0.24 6.56
N LEU A 294 2.54 0.71 5.35
CA LEU A 294 3.46 1.83 5.16
C LEU A 294 2.79 3.18 5.34
N GLY A 295 1.47 3.24 5.57
CA GLY A 295 0.70 4.49 5.56
C GLY A 295 0.71 5.18 4.19
N MET A 296 0.96 4.41 3.12
CA MET A 296 1.36 4.89 1.80
C MET A 296 0.51 4.29 0.67
N GLY A 297 -0.75 3.92 0.94
CA GLY A 297 -1.70 3.51 -0.12
C GLY A 297 -1.75 4.50 -1.30
N ASP A 298 -1.38 5.76 -1.06
CA ASP A 298 -1.36 6.83 -2.03
C ASP A 298 0.02 7.19 -2.62
N VAL A 299 1.14 6.78 -2.01
CA VAL A 299 2.49 7.12 -2.51
C VAL A 299 2.99 6.12 -3.54
N LEU A 300 2.58 4.85 -3.46
CA LEU A 300 2.77 3.92 -4.56
C LEU A 300 2.00 4.36 -5.79
N THR A 301 0.75 4.83 -5.62
CA THR A 301 0.01 5.47 -6.71
C THR A 301 0.78 6.67 -7.28
N LEU A 302 1.49 7.46 -6.47
CA LEU A 302 2.33 8.56 -6.95
C LEU A 302 3.62 8.11 -7.65
N VAL A 303 4.25 7.01 -7.22
CA VAL A 303 5.44 6.44 -7.86
C VAL A 303 5.08 5.71 -9.15
N GLU A 304 3.97 4.96 -9.16
CA GLU A 304 3.38 4.33 -10.34
C GLU A 304 2.89 5.39 -11.32
N LYS A 305 2.23 6.47 -10.85
CA LYS A 305 1.89 7.62 -11.70
C LYS A 305 3.13 8.40 -12.15
N ALA A 306 4.19 8.52 -11.35
CA ALA A 306 5.44 9.11 -11.81
C ALA A 306 6.14 8.22 -12.86
N GLN A 307 5.89 6.91 -12.83
CA GLN A 307 6.36 5.95 -13.84
C GLN A 307 5.42 5.85 -15.07
N ALA A 308 4.14 6.14 -14.91
CA ALA A 308 3.09 5.98 -15.94
C ALA A 308 2.61 7.29 -16.59
N GLU A 309 2.76 8.44 -15.92
CA GLU A 309 2.37 9.76 -16.42
C GLU A 309 3.61 10.62 -16.64
N VAL A 310 4.20 10.52 -17.83
CA VAL A 310 4.28 11.62 -18.80
C VAL A 310 4.53 10.96 -20.16
N SER A 311 3.50 10.84 -21.00
CA SER A 311 3.76 10.73 -22.43
C SER A 311 4.17 12.13 -22.90
N GLU A 312 5.38 12.28 -23.46
CA GLU A 312 5.86 13.56 -23.99
C GLU A 312 4.86 14.16 -24.98
N GLU A 313 4.13 13.32 -25.72
CA GLU A 313 3.15 13.74 -26.73
C GLU A 313 1.93 14.46 -26.13
N GLU A 314 1.33 13.98 -25.04
CA GLU A 314 0.17 14.64 -24.42
C GLU A 314 0.55 15.94 -23.70
N ALA A 315 1.72 15.94 -23.05
CA ALA A 315 2.27 17.13 -22.41
C ALA A 315 2.63 18.22 -23.45
N GLU A 316 3.15 17.83 -24.61
CA GLU A 316 3.46 18.74 -25.72
C GLU A 316 2.21 19.29 -26.40
N GLU A 317 1.16 18.50 -26.61
CA GLU A 317 -0.12 18.99 -27.14
C GLU A 317 -0.78 19.97 -26.19
N MET A 318 -0.77 19.67 -24.89
CA MET A 318 -1.29 20.55 -23.85
C MET A 318 -0.47 21.85 -23.77
N ALA A 319 0.86 21.76 -23.79
CA ALA A 319 1.74 22.92 -23.81
C ALA A 319 1.54 23.76 -25.08
N ARG A 320 1.31 23.14 -26.25
CA ARG A 320 0.98 23.84 -27.51
C ARG A 320 -0.36 24.56 -27.45
N LYS A 321 -1.40 23.93 -26.90
CA LYS A 321 -2.74 24.56 -26.73
C LYS A 321 -2.72 25.67 -25.69
N MET A 322 -2.02 25.47 -24.57
CA MET A 322 -1.77 26.51 -23.57
C MET A 322 -0.97 27.68 -24.16
N GLN A 323 0.02 27.42 -25.03
CA GLN A 323 0.79 28.46 -25.72
C GLN A 323 -0.03 29.28 -26.71
N LYS A 324 -1.12 28.72 -27.27
CA LYS A 324 -2.00 29.40 -28.22
C LYS A 324 -3.13 30.20 -27.57
N ALA A 325 -3.27 30.16 -26.24
CA ALA A 325 -4.36 30.83 -25.50
C ALA A 325 -5.79 30.44 -25.94
N GLU A 326 -5.94 29.27 -26.55
CA GLU A 326 -7.22 28.70 -27.02
C GLU A 326 -7.86 27.82 -25.94
N PHE A 327 -7.96 28.31 -24.70
CA PHE A 327 -8.63 27.57 -23.62
C PHE A 327 -10.14 27.84 -23.65
N ASP A 328 -10.93 26.80 -23.90
CA ASP A 328 -12.38 26.87 -24.06
C ASP A 328 -13.15 26.05 -22.99
N PHE A 329 -14.49 26.06 -23.01
CA PHE A 329 -15.29 25.34 -22.01
C PHE A 329 -15.26 23.82 -22.18
N GLU A 330 -14.95 23.29 -23.37
CA GLU A 330 -14.82 21.85 -23.59
C GLU A 330 -13.52 21.33 -23.00
N ASP A 331 -12.43 22.10 -23.13
CA ASP A 331 -11.17 21.83 -22.44
C ASP A 331 -11.37 21.89 -20.92
N PHE A 332 -12.04 22.94 -20.42
CA PHE A 332 -12.34 23.08 -18.99
C PHE A 332 -13.16 21.90 -18.45
N ARG A 333 -14.19 21.45 -19.19
CA ARG A 333 -14.98 20.25 -18.85
C ARG A 333 -14.13 18.98 -18.83
N THR A 334 -13.26 18.82 -19.82
CA THR A 334 -12.37 17.64 -19.92
C THR A 334 -11.45 17.56 -18.71
N GLN A 335 -10.87 18.70 -18.30
CA GLN A 335 -10.02 18.77 -17.11
C GLN A 335 -10.79 18.49 -15.83
N MET A 336 -12.00 19.03 -15.68
CA MET A 336 -12.85 18.77 -14.51
C MET A 336 -13.24 17.30 -14.39
N ARG A 337 -13.52 16.62 -15.52
CA ARG A 337 -13.79 15.18 -15.54
C ARG A 337 -12.57 14.33 -15.18
N ARG A 338 -11.37 14.75 -15.60
CA ARG A 338 -10.11 14.12 -15.20
C ARG A 338 -9.89 14.27 -13.69
N MET A 339 -10.10 15.46 -13.16
CA MET A 339 -10.02 15.72 -11.72
C MET A 339 -11.04 14.88 -10.92
N LYS A 340 -12.29 14.79 -11.38
CA LYS A 340 -13.32 13.93 -10.79
C LYS A 340 -12.98 12.43 -10.84
N LYS A 341 -12.27 11.96 -11.88
CA LYS A 341 -11.74 10.59 -11.98
C LYS A 341 -10.57 10.33 -11.03
N LEU A 342 -9.85 11.38 -10.64
CA LEU A 342 -8.73 11.30 -9.71
C LEU A 342 -9.16 11.35 -8.22
N GLY A 343 -10.45 11.56 -7.94
CA GLY A 343 -11.01 11.61 -6.57
C GLY A 343 -11.28 13.04 -6.08
N SER A 344 -11.88 13.18 -4.90
CA SER A 344 -12.16 14.48 -4.29
C SER A 344 -10.85 15.23 -4.02
N LEU A 345 -10.83 16.56 -4.20
CA LEU A 345 -9.65 17.39 -3.89
C LEU A 345 -9.16 17.21 -2.43
N ASP A 346 -10.05 16.76 -1.53
CA ASP A 346 -9.71 16.37 -0.16
C ASP A 346 -8.80 15.14 -0.09
N SER A 347 -8.98 14.15 -0.98
CA SER A 347 -8.04 13.03 -1.12
C SER A 347 -6.67 13.51 -1.63
N ILE A 348 -6.64 14.37 -2.66
CA ILE A 348 -5.39 14.91 -3.21
C ILE A 348 -4.67 15.84 -2.22
N LEU A 349 -5.39 16.64 -1.43
CA LEU A 349 -4.81 17.49 -0.38
C LEU A 349 -4.29 16.68 0.81
N LYS A 350 -4.93 15.56 1.15
CA LYS A 350 -4.41 14.57 2.11
C LYS A 350 -3.17 13.83 1.59
N MET A 351 -2.94 13.81 0.28
CA MET A 351 -1.81 13.17 -0.39
C MET A 351 -0.55 14.06 -0.51
N ILE A 352 -0.57 15.33 -0.08
CA ILE A 352 0.61 16.22 -0.12
C ILE A 352 1.30 16.26 1.26
N PRO A 353 2.52 15.72 1.43
CA PRO A 353 3.25 15.77 2.69
C PRO A 353 3.55 17.22 3.11
N GLY A 354 3.33 17.55 4.39
CA GLY A 354 3.64 18.86 4.98
C GLY A 354 2.52 19.91 4.95
N MET A 355 1.35 19.61 4.36
CA MET A 355 0.23 20.57 4.31
C MET A 355 -0.85 20.35 5.39
N GLY A 356 -0.74 19.28 6.20
CA GLY A 356 -1.60 19.07 7.38
C GLY A 356 -1.51 20.21 8.40
N ALA A 357 -0.33 20.83 8.52
CA ALA A 357 -0.13 22.02 9.36
C ALA A 357 -0.75 23.31 8.76
N LEU A 358 -0.96 23.33 7.44
CA LEU A 358 -1.55 24.48 6.72
C LEU A 358 -3.09 24.46 6.75
N LYS A 359 -3.70 23.27 6.85
CA LYS A 359 -5.15 23.07 7.00
C LYS A 359 -5.74 23.79 8.22
N ASN A 360 -4.95 23.95 9.28
CA ASN A 360 -5.38 24.68 10.48
C ASN A 360 -5.36 26.21 10.32
N LYS A 361 -4.70 26.75 9.28
CA LYS A 361 -4.56 28.21 9.03
C LYS A 361 -5.37 28.70 7.83
N LEU A 362 -5.65 27.83 6.86
CA LEU A 362 -6.52 28.09 5.71
C LEU A 362 -7.76 27.21 5.88
N GLY A 363 -8.86 27.78 6.39
CA GLY A 363 -10.11 27.05 6.59
C GLY A 363 -10.60 26.32 5.34
N ASP A 364 -11.50 25.34 5.54
CA ASP A 364 -12.04 24.41 4.56
C ASP A 364 -12.20 24.99 3.14
N LEU A 365 -11.17 24.79 2.31
CA LEU A 365 -11.27 24.87 0.85
C LEU A 365 -11.77 23.51 0.31
N ASN A 366 -12.87 23.03 0.88
CA ASN A 366 -13.60 21.90 0.34
C ASN A 366 -14.51 22.42 -0.77
N VAL A 367 -14.14 22.22 -2.04
CA VAL A 367 -15.10 22.33 -3.14
C VAL A 367 -15.95 21.05 -3.10
N PRO A 368 -17.24 21.11 -2.73
CA PRO A 368 -18.07 19.92 -2.63
C PRO A 368 -18.23 19.26 -4.00
N ASP A 369 -18.27 17.92 -4.07
CA ASP A 369 -18.56 17.19 -5.33
C ASP A 369 -19.89 17.63 -5.97
N SER A 370 -20.82 18.14 -5.16
CA SER A 370 -22.08 18.73 -5.63
C SER A 370 -21.87 20.00 -6.45
N GLU A 371 -20.82 20.79 -6.21
CA GLU A 371 -20.47 21.95 -7.04
C GLU A 371 -19.85 21.55 -8.36
N LEU A 372 -18.99 20.51 -8.38
CA LEU A 372 -18.43 19.97 -9.62
C LEU A 372 -19.53 19.46 -10.55
N ASN A 373 -20.54 18.79 -9.99
CA ASN A 373 -21.72 18.33 -10.74
C ASN A 373 -22.55 19.50 -11.29
N ARG A 374 -22.70 20.60 -10.53
CA ARG A 374 -23.41 21.81 -11.00
C ARG A 374 -22.69 22.45 -12.18
N ILE A 375 -21.37 22.58 -12.09
CA ILE A 375 -20.53 23.12 -13.18
C ILE A 375 -20.66 22.25 -14.43
N GLU A 376 -20.58 20.93 -14.28
CA GLU A 376 -20.73 19.99 -15.39
C GLU A 376 -22.10 20.09 -16.06
N ALA A 377 -23.17 20.23 -15.25
CA ALA A 377 -24.53 20.42 -15.76
C ALA A 377 -24.65 21.71 -16.60
N ILE A 378 -24.08 22.83 -16.14
CA ILE A 378 -24.09 24.11 -16.88
C ILE A 378 -23.38 23.97 -18.23
N ILE A 379 -22.20 23.35 -18.26
CA ILE A 379 -21.43 23.19 -19.51
C ILE A 379 -22.15 22.23 -20.47
N ASN A 380 -22.75 21.15 -19.96
CA ASN A 380 -23.52 20.20 -20.77
C ASN A 380 -24.72 20.85 -21.46
N SER A 381 -25.33 21.86 -20.85
CA SER A 381 -26.44 22.64 -21.43
C SER A 381 -26.02 23.70 -22.47
N MET A 382 -24.71 23.86 -22.72
CA MET A 382 -24.19 24.65 -23.83
C MET A 382 -24.09 23.81 -25.11
N THR A 383 -24.21 24.47 -26.26
CA THR A 383 -23.91 23.89 -27.58
C THR A 383 -22.40 23.82 -27.82
N ASN A 384 -21.94 22.96 -28.74
CA ASN A 384 -20.53 22.85 -29.09
C ASN A 384 -19.90 24.17 -29.55
N GLN A 385 -20.67 25.03 -30.24
CA GLN A 385 -20.20 26.36 -30.66
C GLN A 385 -20.01 27.30 -29.46
N GLU A 386 -20.91 27.28 -28.49
CA GLU A 386 -20.81 28.10 -27.27
C GLU A 386 -19.67 27.62 -26.36
N ARG A 387 -19.39 26.31 -26.35
CA ARG A 387 -18.27 25.77 -25.58
C ARG A 387 -16.92 26.19 -26.15
N ARG A 388 -16.78 26.09 -27.48
CA ARG A 388 -15.55 26.47 -28.20
C ARG A 388 -15.35 27.98 -28.32
N ASN A 389 -16.43 28.75 -28.28
CA ASN A 389 -16.36 30.21 -28.32
C ASN A 389 -17.17 30.84 -27.17
N PRO A 390 -16.55 30.99 -25.98
CA PRO A 390 -17.16 31.60 -24.81
C PRO A 390 -17.73 33.01 -25.03
N GLN A 391 -17.27 33.74 -26.05
CA GLN A 391 -17.75 35.10 -26.35
C GLN A 391 -19.17 35.13 -26.92
N LEU A 392 -19.68 34.00 -27.42
CA LEU A 392 -21.03 33.91 -27.97
C LEU A 392 -22.12 33.94 -26.89
N ILE A 393 -21.78 33.76 -25.62
CA ILE A 393 -22.73 33.60 -24.52
C ILE A 393 -23.30 34.97 -24.08
N ASN A 394 -24.33 35.42 -24.80
CA ASN A 394 -25.13 36.59 -24.46
C ASN A 394 -26.20 36.27 -23.40
N GLN A 395 -26.93 37.30 -22.96
CA GLN A 395 -27.96 37.18 -21.92
C GLN A 395 -29.03 36.13 -22.23
N SER A 396 -29.57 36.13 -23.45
CA SER A 396 -30.57 35.16 -23.90
C SER A 396 -30.07 33.71 -23.84
N ARG A 397 -28.80 33.47 -24.23
CA ARG A 397 -28.19 32.13 -24.14
C ARG A 397 -27.96 31.70 -22.69
N LYS A 398 -27.60 32.62 -21.79
CA LYS A 398 -27.46 32.30 -20.35
C LYS A 398 -28.78 31.84 -19.75
N GLU A 399 -29.88 32.50 -20.11
CA GLU A 399 -31.23 32.12 -19.64
C GLU A 399 -31.65 30.74 -20.17
N ARG A 400 -31.32 30.43 -21.43
CA ARG A 400 -31.54 29.10 -22.01
C ARG A 400 -30.70 28.02 -21.30
N ILE A 401 -29.42 28.29 -21.05
CA ILE A 401 -28.51 27.38 -20.34
C ILE A 401 -29.03 27.10 -18.93
N ALA A 402 -29.39 28.16 -18.18
CA ALA A 402 -29.92 28.06 -16.83
C ALA A 402 -31.20 27.19 -16.77
N LYS A 403 -32.13 27.39 -17.70
CA LYS A 403 -33.33 26.55 -17.84
C LYS A 403 -32.97 25.09 -18.17
N GLY A 404 -31.99 24.89 -19.06
CA GLY A 404 -31.56 23.56 -19.51
C GLY A 404 -30.83 22.73 -18.43
N CYS A 405 -30.18 23.37 -17.46
CA CYS A 405 -29.51 22.67 -16.35
C CYS A 405 -30.30 22.71 -15.02
N GLY A 406 -31.45 23.39 -14.98
CA GLY A 406 -32.28 23.50 -13.77
C GLY A 406 -31.67 24.40 -12.67
N LEU A 407 -30.76 25.31 -13.03
CA LEU A 407 -30.07 26.20 -12.09
C LEU A 407 -30.48 27.66 -12.27
N LYS A 408 -30.09 28.52 -11.32
CA LYS A 408 -30.38 29.95 -11.40
C LYS A 408 -29.45 30.62 -12.39
N LEU A 409 -29.92 31.71 -12.99
CA LEU A 409 -29.12 32.54 -13.88
C LEU A 409 -27.85 33.09 -13.21
N LYS A 410 -27.90 33.28 -11.89
CA LYS A 410 -26.74 33.66 -11.08
C LYS A 410 -25.61 32.62 -11.18
N ASP A 411 -25.93 31.34 -11.05
CA ASP A 411 -24.96 30.24 -11.07
C ASP A 411 -24.21 30.16 -12.41
N VAL A 412 -24.93 30.39 -13.52
CA VAL A 412 -24.36 30.45 -14.87
C VAL A 412 -23.45 31.67 -15.03
N ASN A 413 -23.83 32.82 -14.48
CA ASN A 413 -22.99 34.03 -14.52
C ASN A 413 -21.72 33.88 -13.69
N ASP A 414 -21.82 33.27 -12.52
CA ASP A 414 -20.69 33.06 -11.63
C ASP A 414 -19.67 32.10 -12.29
N LEU A 415 -20.13 31.03 -12.94
CA LEU A 415 -19.25 30.15 -13.72
C LEU A 415 -18.53 30.90 -14.86
N ILE A 416 -19.26 31.71 -15.64
CA ILE A 416 -18.68 32.47 -16.76
C ILE A 416 -17.64 33.47 -16.27
N LYS A 417 -17.89 34.13 -15.12
CA LYS A 417 -16.93 35.03 -14.49
C LYS A 417 -15.67 34.28 -14.05
N SER A 418 -15.82 33.17 -13.32
CA SER A 418 -14.70 32.35 -12.86
C SER A 418 -13.87 31.81 -14.02
N PHE A 419 -14.52 31.36 -15.10
CA PHE A 419 -13.85 30.93 -16.32
C PHE A 419 -13.09 32.08 -17.01
N THR A 420 -13.69 33.27 -17.09
CA THR A 420 -13.05 34.45 -17.70
C THR A 420 -11.83 34.91 -16.90
N GLN A 421 -11.91 34.90 -15.57
CA GLN A 421 -10.79 35.20 -14.67
C GLN A 421 -9.65 34.18 -14.83
N MET A 422 -9.98 32.89 -14.88
CA MET A 422 -9.01 31.83 -15.11
C MET A 422 -8.31 32.00 -16.46
N ARG A 423 -9.07 32.28 -17.53
CA ARG A 423 -8.51 32.54 -18.87
C ARG A 423 -7.60 33.77 -18.88
N GLN A 424 -7.93 34.82 -18.13
CA GLN A 424 -7.11 36.01 -17.98
C GLN A 424 -5.80 35.73 -17.23
N MET A 425 -5.86 34.94 -16.15
CA MET A 425 -4.70 34.50 -15.39
C MET A 425 -3.76 33.62 -16.25
N MET A 426 -4.32 32.65 -16.99
CA MET A 426 -3.54 31.83 -17.93
C MET A 426 -2.88 32.68 -19.03
N LYS A 427 -3.59 33.69 -19.56
CA LYS A 427 -3.03 34.62 -20.55
C LYS A 427 -1.89 35.46 -19.97
N GLN A 428 -1.96 35.85 -18.69
CA GLN A 428 -0.88 36.57 -18.00
C GLN A 428 0.33 35.67 -17.71
N MET A 429 0.09 34.42 -17.32
CA MET A 429 1.15 33.44 -17.06
C MET A 429 1.89 33.03 -18.34
N MET A 430 1.16 32.85 -19.45
CA MET A 430 1.73 32.52 -20.77
C MET A 430 2.28 33.74 -21.51
N GLY A 431 1.75 34.94 -21.23
CA GLY A 431 2.24 36.21 -21.79
C GLY A 431 3.59 36.67 -21.22
N GLY A 432 4.11 36.01 -20.17
CA GLY A 432 5.42 36.28 -19.58
C GLY A 432 6.59 35.55 -20.26
N GLY A 433 6.34 34.73 -21.28
CA GLY A 433 7.32 33.78 -21.81
C GLY A 433 7.62 33.94 -23.30
N LYS A 434 8.15 35.10 -23.72
CA LYS A 434 9.06 35.23 -24.88
C LYS A 434 9.71 36.62 -24.90
N GLY A 435 10.93 36.69 -24.35
CA GLY A 435 11.86 37.80 -24.59
C GLY A 435 11.72 38.99 -23.64
N LYS A 436 12.16 38.83 -22.38
CA LYS A 436 12.84 39.90 -21.62
C LYS A 436 13.47 39.32 -20.36
N LYS A 437 14.77 39.03 -20.43
CA LYS A 437 15.62 39.07 -19.25
C LYS A 437 15.63 40.52 -18.75
N GLY A 438 15.27 40.72 -17.49
CA GLY A 438 15.54 41.96 -16.75
C GLY A 438 14.34 42.88 -16.54
N LYS A 439 14.15 43.22 -15.26
CA LYS A 439 13.26 44.23 -14.66
C LYS A 439 11.82 43.79 -14.34
N PHE A 440 11.64 43.48 -13.06
CA PHE A 440 10.35 43.64 -12.37
C PHE A 440 9.79 45.05 -12.61
N PRO A 441 8.53 45.21 -13.04
CA PRO A 441 7.85 46.50 -13.03
C PRO A 441 7.51 46.88 -11.59
N LYS A 442 7.93 48.08 -11.18
CA LYS A 442 7.48 48.73 -9.95
C LYS A 442 5.95 48.86 -9.97
N LEU A 443 5.29 48.41 -8.90
CA LEU A 443 3.90 48.78 -8.61
C LEU A 443 3.79 50.31 -8.48
N PRO A 444 2.84 50.96 -9.15
CA PRO A 444 2.47 52.34 -8.87
C PRO A 444 1.59 52.38 -7.60
N GLY A 445 2.00 53.11 -6.56
CA GLY A 445 1.13 53.33 -5.41
C GLY A 445 1.78 53.54 -4.04
N MET A 446 3.11 53.47 -3.90
CA MET A 446 3.76 53.67 -2.60
C MET A 446 4.97 54.59 -2.71
N GLY A 447 4.70 55.83 -3.14
CA GLY A 447 5.64 56.94 -3.08
C GLY A 447 5.40 57.73 -1.80
N GLY A 448 6.38 57.74 -0.90
CA GLY A 448 6.40 58.62 0.25
C GLY A 448 6.98 57.95 1.49
N LEU A 449 8.30 57.96 1.61
CA LEU A 449 9.05 58.38 2.80
C LEU A 449 10.52 57.99 2.67
N GLY A 450 11.37 59.02 2.63
CA GLY A 450 12.64 59.03 3.36
C GLY A 450 13.79 58.26 2.75
N GLY A 451 14.57 58.94 1.90
CA GLY A 451 15.97 58.62 1.74
C GLY A 451 16.77 58.94 3.01
N GLY A 452 17.76 58.12 3.28
CA GLY A 452 18.79 58.34 4.29
C GLY A 452 20.01 57.50 3.89
N GLU A 453 21.06 58.20 3.49
CA GLU A 453 22.39 57.67 3.18
C GLU A 453 22.96 56.87 4.36
N MET A 454 23.82 55.89 4.08
CA MET A 454 24.99 55.58 4.89
C MET A 454 26.03 54.80 4.06
N PRO A 455 27.32 54.98 4.36
CA PRO A 455 28.39 54.97 3.36
C PRO A 455 29.28 53.73 3.41
N ASP A 456 30.02 53.59 2.31
CA ASP A 456 31.17 52.71 2.10
C ASP A 456 32.27 52.93 3.15
N MET A 457 32.82 51.86 3.73
CA MET A 457 34.10 51.92 4.43
C MET A 457 34.86 50.59 4.35
N ASN A 458 35.81 50.61 3.42
CA ASN A 458 36.99 49.79 3.41
C ASN A 458 38.11 50.62 4.07
N ALA A 459 38.39 50.44 5.36
CA ALA A 459 39.59 51.00 6.02
C ALA A 459 39.85 50.42 7.42
N LEU A 460 41.14 50.34 7.76
CA LEU A 460 41.79 50.05 9.06
C LEU A 460 41.97 48.58 9.46
N GLY A 461 43.21 48.12 9.28
CA GLY A 461 43.80 47.08 10.10
C GLY A 461 44.54 47.63 11.33
N GLY A 462 45.08 46.69 12.12
CA GLY A 462 46.29 46.86 12.94
C GLY A 462 46.10 47.07 14.44
N MET A 463 46.44 46.05 15.24
CA MET A 463 47.13 46.03 16.56
C MET A 463 46.83 44.67 17.23
N GLY A 464 47.78 43.77 17.55
CA GLY A 464 48.78 43.84 18.64
C GLY A 464 48.10 43.59 20.00
N GLY A 465 48.44 42.67 20.92
CA GLY A 465 49.49 41.69 21.12
C GLY A 465 49.61 41.42 22.65
N MET A 466 49.35 40.18 23.12
CA MET A 466 49.79 39.52 24.40
C MET A 466 49.45 40.15 25.78
N PRO A 467 49.76 39.55 26.98
CA PRO A 467 50.11 38.16 27.40
C PRO A 467 49.51 37.68 28.77
N GLY A 468 49.70 36.41 29.17
CA GLY A 468 49.97 36.07 30.60
C GLY A 468 49.58 34.69 31.17
N MET A 469 50.56 34.06 31.86
CA MET A 469 50.60 32.83 32.71
C MET A 469 50.58 31.47 32.00
N GLY A 470 51.59 30.56 32.06
CA GLY A 470 52.68 30.27 33.01
C GLY A 470 52.41 28.87 33.63
N GLY A 471 53.27 27.87 33.80
CA GLY A 471 54.65 27.52 33.42
C GLY A 471 54.99 26.14 34.06
N LEU A 472 55.51 25.17 33.27
CA LEU A 472 56.49 24.07 33.57
C LEU A 472 56.31 23.09 34.79
N PRO A 473 57.13 22.03 34.99
CA PRO A 473 57.46 20.84 34.15
C PRO A 473 57.57 19.50 34.96
N GLY A 474 57.79 18.34 34.30
CA GLY A 474 58.37 17.16 34.99
C GLY A 474 58.42 15.83 34.22
N MET A 475 59.65 15.42 33.85
CA MET A 475 60.26 14.06 33.69
C MET A 475 59.44 12.86 33.12
N GLY A 476 59.97 11.93 32.29
CA GLY A 476 61.33 11.65 31.78
C GLY A 476 61.42 10.24 31.12
N GLY A 477 62.35 10.07 30.14
CA GLY A 477 63.10 8.87 29.64
C GLY A 477 62.45 7.46 29.55
N LEU A 478 62.26 6.89 28.33
CA LEU A 478 63.12 5.92 27.56
C LEU A 478 63.00 4.42 28.01
N PRO A 479 63.46 3.37 27.26
CA PRO A 479 63.12 2.88 25.90
C PRO A 479 63.00 1.32 25.80
N GLY A 480 62.63 0.75 24.62
CA GLY A 480 63.22 -0.54 24.14
C GLY A 480 62.33 -1.79 23.94
N MET A 481 62.25 -2.22 22.67
CA MET A 481 62.24 -3.59 22.08
C MET A 481 61.52 -4.81 22.73
N GLY A 482 60.70 -5.48 21.90
CA GLY A 482 60.95 -6.89 21.50
C GLY A 482 59.88 -7.95 21.83
N GLY A 483 59.34 -8.62 20.78
CA GLY A 483 58.81 -10.00 20.89
C GLY A 483 57.48 -10.37 20.18
N LEU A 484 57.55 -10.68 18.86
CA LEU A 484 56.85 -11.66 17.96
C LEU A 484 55.63 -12.52 18.42
N PRO A 485 54.89 -13.28 17.54
CA PRO A 485 54.78 -13.35 16.05
C PRO A 485 53.30 -13.37 15.49
N GLY A 486 53.00 -13.02 14.23
CA GLY A 486 52.92 -13.91 13.03
C GLY A 486 51.51 -14.52 12.79
N MET A 487 50.60 -13.90 12.03
CA MET A 487 50.30 -14.05 10.58
C MET A 487 49.90 -15.46 10.07
N GLY A 488 48.73 -15.54 9.44
CA GLY A 488 48.27 -16.63 8.58
C GLY A 488 46.96 -16.28 7.89
N MET A 489 47.01 -15.48 6.82
CA MET A 489 45.94 -15.39 5.82
C MET A 489 46.49 -15.87 4.49
N ASP A 490 45.98 -17.03 4.05
CA ASP A 490 46.22 -17.61 2.73
C ASP A 490 45.32 -16.96 1.68
N ASP A 491 45.93 -16.66 0.53
CA ASP A 491 45.32 -16.24 -0.71
C ASP A 491 44.44 -17.36 -1.32
N SER A 492 43.20 -17.04 -1.68
CA SER A 492 42.52 -17.73 -2.79
C SER A 492 41.82 -16.74 -3.72
N SER A 493 42.59 -16.37 -4.74
CA SER A 493 42.29 -15.75 -6.04
C SER A 493 40.81 -15.62 -6.47
N GLY A 494 40.29 -14.40 -6.40
CA GLY A 494 39.17 -13.94 -7.25
C GLY A 494 39.63 -13.62 -8.69
N PRO A 495 38.72 -13.65 -9.68
CA PRO A 495 39.07 -13.46 -11.08
C PRO A 495 39.67 -12.09 -11.33
N SER A 496 40.80 -12.06 -12.03
CA SER A 496 41.55 -10.82 -12.29
C SER A 496 40.68 -9.81 -13.06
N LYS A 497 40.96 -8.50 -12.87
CA LYS A 497 40.25 -7.42 -13.59
C LYS A 497 40.18 -7.63 -15.11
N LYS A 498 41.15 -8.33 -15.71
CA LYS A 498 41.14 -8.68 -17.14
C LYS A 498 40.07 -9.72 -17.52
N GLU A 499 39.76 -10.67 -16.64
CA GLU A 499 38.70 -11.66 -16.88
C GLU A 499 37.31 -11.06 -16.73
N LEU A 500 37.12 -10.17 -15.75
CA LEU A 500 35.88 -9.42 -15.59
C LEU A 500 35.61 -8.51 -16.81
N GLN A 501 36.65 -7.88 -17.35
CA GLN A 501 36.54 -7.08 -18.58
C GLN A 501 36.12 -7.96 -19.78
N LYS A 502 36.75 -9.13 -19.96
CA LYS A 502 36.39 -10.08 -21.04
C LYS A 502 34.95 -10.58 -20.94
N LYS A 503 34.47 -10.91 -19.73
CA LYS A 503 33.06 -11.31 -19.51
C LYS A 503 32.08 -10.18 -19.83
N ARG A 504 32.44 -8.93 -19.52
CA ARG A 504 31.62 -7.75 -19.82
C ARG A 504 31.51 -7.49 -21.33
N ASP A 505 32.62 -7.65 -22.05
CA ASP A 505 32.65 -7.46 -23.51
C ASP A 505 31.93 -8.59 -24.27
N ALA A 506 31.99 -9.82 -23.75
CA ALA A 506 31.21 -10.95 -24.26
C ALA A 506 29.70 -10.70 -24.13
N ARG A 507 29.22 -10.28 -22.95
CA ARG A 507 27.81 -9.93 -22.72
C ARG A 507 27.33 -8.76 -23.59
N LYS A 508 28.19 -7.77 -23.88
CA LYS A 508 27.87 -6.66 -24.80
C LYS A 508 27.72 -7.14 -26.25
N LYS A 509 28.58 -8.05 -26.72
CA LYS A 509 28.46 -8.66 -28.06
C LYS A 509 27.18 -9.50 -28.19
N GLU A 510 26.81 -10.23 -27.15
CA GLU A 510 25.61 -11.06 -27.14
C GLU A 510 24.31 -10.22 -27.17
N LYS A 511 24.27 -9.12 -26.39
CA LYS A 511 23.16 -8.15 -26.45
C LYS A 511 23.05 -7.47 -27.82
N LYS A 512 24.17 -7.17 -28.49
CA LYS A 512 24.16 -6.62 -29.87
C LYS A 512 23.60 -7.62 -30.88
N LYS A 513 23.96 -8.90 -30.79
CA LYS A 513 23.40 -9.96 -31.65
C LYS A 513 21.89 -10.15 -31.44
N LYS A 514 21.41 -10.17 -30.20
CA LYS A 514 19.96 -10.24 -29.90
C LYS A 514 19.18 -9.03 -30.43
N LYS A 515 19.77 -7.83 -30.38
CA LYS A 515 19.16 -6.61 -30.95
C LYS A 515 19.11 -6.62 -32.48
N GLN A 516 20.09 -7.22 -33.15
CA GLN A 516 20.10 -7.37 -34.61
C GLN A 516 19.15 -8.48 -35.09
N GLY A 517 18.96 -9.55 -34.32
CA GLY A 517 17.97 -10.60 -34.63
C GLY A 517 16.51 -10.12 -34.55
N ARG A 518 16.21 -9.19 -33.63
CA ARG A 518 14.88 -8.56 -33.50
C ARG A 518 14.55 -7.51 -34.56
N LYS A 519 15.50 -7.11 -35.41
CA LYS A 519 15.27 -6.21 -36.55
C LYS A 519 15.11 -6.95 -37.89
N LYS A 520 15.23 -8.29 -37.89
CA LYS A 520 15.10 -9.14 -39.08
C LYS A 520 13.94 -10.14 -39.00
N LYS A 521 13.10 -10.03 -37.97
CA LYS A 521 11.71 -10.52 -37.94
C LYS A 521 10.82 -9.30 -37.88
#